data_AF-A0A963KRH8-F1
#
_entry.id   AF-A0A963KRH8-F1
#
_cell.length_a   1.000
_cell.length_b   1.000
_cell.length_c   1.000
_cell.angle_alpha   90.00
_cell.angle_beta   90.00
_cell.angle_gamma   90.00
#
_symmetry.space_group_name_H-M   'P 1'
#
loop_
_entity.id
_entity.type
_entity.pdbx_description
1 polymer ?
#
loop_
_entity_poly.entity_id
_entity_poly.type
_entity_poly.pdbx_seq_one_letter_code
_entity_poly.pdbx_strand_id
1 'polypeptide(L)'
;MSILDRYLLRQALRPMGATVLIALLALLAERALSVVELVIGWRGSLLIVFEMLSYLIPHYMGLALPAAFFIGILFAYSRLSRDSELDAMSAGGYGLVQMVLPMVWLAIVIMALHVALVSHLQPYSRYAYRAA
;
A
#
# COMPACT_ATOMS: atom_id res chain seq x y z
N MET A 1 -4.18 16.90 16.84
CA MET A 1 -2.90 16.21 16.53
C MET A 1 -1.77 17.18 16.82
N SER A 2 -0.77 16.75 17.57
CA SER A 2 0.45 17.50 17.86
C SER A 2 1.29 17.70 16.59
N ILE A 3 2.23 18.64 16.61
CA ILE A 3 3.21 18.84 15.53
C ILE A 3 4.04 17.55 15.33
N LEU A 4 4.37 16.87 16.43
CA LEU A 4 5.12 15.60 16.41
C LEU A 4 4.31 14.47 15.78
N ASP A 5 3.01 14.38 16.03
CA ASP A 5 2.14 13.37 15.40
C ASP A 5 2.15 13.50 13.87
N ARG A 6 2.03 14.75 13.37
CA ARG A 6 2.05 15.03 11.93
C ARG A 6 3.42 14.73 11.31
N TYR A 7 4.49 14.99 12.06
CA TYR A 7 5.84 14.66 11.64
C TYR A 7 6.04 13.13 11.50
N LEU A 8 5.66 12.37 12.53
CA LEU A 8 5.68 10.91 12.52
C LEU A 8 4.91 10.33 11.33
N LEU A 9 3.69 10.82 11.10
CA LEU A 9 2.87 10.41 9.95
C LEU A 9 3.55 10.68 8.61
N ARG A 10 4.15 11.87 8.44
CA ARG A 10 4.84 12.24 7.19
C ARG A 10 6.07 11.36 6.95
N GLN A 11 6.75 10.96 8.02
CA GLN A 11 7.93 10.10 7.95
C GLN A 11 7.59 8.65 7.60
N ALA A 12 6.40 8.16 7.99
CA ALA A 12 5.87 6.86 7.58
C ALA A 12 5.27 6.85 6.17
N LEU A 13 4.55 7.92 5.77
CA LEU A 13 3.87 8.00 4.48
C LEU A 13 4.82 7.97 3.28
N ARG A 14 6.01 8.56 3.40
CA ARG A 14 7.03 8.57 2.34
C ARG A 14 7.53 7.16 1.96
N PRO A 15 8.11 6.38 2.88
CA PRO A 15 8.54 5.02 2.57
C PRO A 15 7.36 4.12 2.22
N MET A 16 6.21 4.26 2.91
CA MET A 16 5.00 3.50 2.58
C MET A 16 4.57 3.72 1.13
N GLY A 17 4.48 4.96 0.66
CA GLY A 17 4.10 5.27 -0.72
C GLY A 17 5.08 4.71 -1.75
N ALA A 18 6.38 4.79 -1.47
CA ALA A 18 7.40 4.18 -2.32
C ALA A 18 7.25 2.64 -2.36
N THR A 19 7.00 2.00 -1.21
CA THR A 19 6.79 0.56 -1.14
C THR A 19 5.53 0.11 -1.87
N VAL A 20 4.40 0.82 -1.73
CA VAL A 20 3.18 0.52 -2.51
C VAL A 20 3.49 0.59 -4.01
N LEU A 21 4.16 1.66 -4.45
CA LEU A 21 4.47 1.86 -5.86
C LEU A 21 5.37 0.73 -6.40
N ILE A 22 6.45 0.41 -5.69
CA ILE A 22 7.37 -0.66 -6.09
C ILE A 22 6.67 -2.02 -6.11
N ALA A 23 5.89 -2.34 -5.07
CA ALA A 23 5.15 -3.60 -4.99
C ALA A 23 4.12 -3.72 -6.12
N LEU A 24 3.37 -2.65 -6.40
CA LEU A 24 2.38 -2.63 -7.47
C LEU A 24 3.04 -2.83 -8.84
N LEU A 25 4.14 -2.13 -9.12
CA LEU A 25 4.87 -2.28 -10.38
C LEU A 25 5.44 -3.69 -10.53
N ALA A 26 5.99 -4.27 -9.47
CA ALA A 26 6.52 -5.64 -9.50
C ALA A 26 5.43 -6.68 -9.81
N LEU A 27 4.29 -6.60 -9.11
CA LEU A 27 3.15 -7.52 -9.30
C LEU A 27 2.51 -7.37 -10.69
N LEU A 28 2.39 -6.14 -11.19
CA LEU A 28 1.88 -5.90 -12.54
C LEU A 28 2.85 -6.40 -13.61
N ALA A 29 4.16 -6.22 -13.43
CA ALA A 29 5.17 -6.70 -14.36
C ALA A 29 5.17 -8.24 -14.43
N GLU A 30 5.06 -8.92 -13.28
CA GLU A 30 4.89 -10.37 -13.22
C GLU A 30 3.66 -10.82 -14.03
N ARG A 31 2.54 -10.11 -13.89
CA ARG A 31 1.30 -10.51 -14.56
C ARG A 31 1.21 -10.09 -16.03
N ALA A 32 1.93 -9.06 -16.44
CA ALA A 32 1.95 -8.56 -17.81
C ALA A 32 2.36 -9.64 -18.82
N LEU A 33 3.36 -10.47 -18.47
CA LEU A 33 3.79 -11.59 -19.31
C LEU A 33 2.63 -12.57 -19.56
N SER A 34 1.94 -12.99 -18.50
CA SER A 34 0.80 -13.91 -18.62
C SER A 34 -0.35 -13.30 -19.43
N VAL A 35 -0.63 -12.00 -19.29
CA VAL A 35 -1.70 -11.33 -20.03
C VAL A 35 -1.35 -11.22 -21.52
N VAL A 36 -0.09 -10.94 -21.86
CA VAL A 36 0.37 -10.85 -23.25
C VAL A 36 0.24 -12.20 -23.96
N GLU A 37 0.65 -13.30 -23.33
CA GLU A 37 0.49 -14.65 -23.88
C GLU A 37 -0.99 -14.98 -24.14
N LEU A 38 -1.87 -14.59 -23.22
CA LEU A 38 -3.31 -14.79 -23.34
C LEU A 38 -3.90 -14.00 -24.52
N VAL A 39 -3.49 -12.74 -24.71
CA VAL A 39 -4.03 -11.87 -25.78
C VAL A 39 -3.53 -12.29 -27.17
N ILE A 40 -2.28 -12.76 -27.29
CA ILE A 40 -1.73 -13.27 -28.55
C ILE A 40 -2.53 -14.49 -29.03
N GLY A 41 -2.97 -15.35 -28.11
CA GLY A 41 -3.84 -16.49 -28.43
C GLY A 41 -5.22 -16.10 -28.98
N TRP A 42 -5.70 -14.89 -28.70
CA TRP A 42 -7.05 -14.40 -29.02
C TRP A 42 -7.09 -13.36 -30.17
N ARG A 43 -5.97 -13.09 -30.85
CA ARG A 43 -5.83 -12.05 -31.89
C ARG A 43 -6.20 -10.62 -31.41
N GLY A 44 -6.06 -10.35 -30.10
CA GLY A 44 -6.42 -9.06 -29.51
C GLY A 44 -5.35 -7.97 -29.70
N SER A 45 -5.76 -6.71 -29.64
CA SER A 45 -4.88 -5.53 -29.71
C SER A 45 -4.11 -5.31 -28.40
N LEU A 46 -2.91 -4.72 -28.48
CA LEU A 46 -2.10 -4.30 -27.32
C LEU A 46 -2.88 -3.40 -26.34
N LEU A 47 -3.88 -2.67 -26.83
CA LEU A 47 -4.74 -1.83 -25.99
C LEU A 47 -5.51 -2.64 -24.94
N ILE A 48 -5.92 -3.87 -25.29
CA ILE A 48 -6.67 -4.78 -24.41
C ILE A 48 -5.78 -5.25 -23.25
N VAL A 49 -4.47 -5.43 -23.49
CA VAL A 49 -3.51 -5.79 -22.43
C VAL A 49 -3.46 -4.70 -21.35
N PHE A 50 -3.38 -3.42 -21.75
CA PHE A 50 -3.38 -2.32 -20.80
C PHE A 50 -4.69 -2.20 -20.04
N GLU A 51 -5.82 -2.43 -20.70
CA GLU A 51 -7.13 -2.44 -20.06
C GLU A 51 -7.22 -3.57 -19.02
N MET A 52 -6.81 -4.80 -19.39
CA MET A 52 -6.76 -5.94 -18.47
C MET A 52 -5.86 -5.66 -17.28
N LEU A 53 -4.63 -5.16 -17.50
CA LEU A 53 -3.73 -4.77 -16.41
C LEU A 53 -4.34 -3.72 -15.49
N SER A 54 -5.07 -2.75 -16.03
CA SER A 54 -5.74 -1.71 -15.23
C SER A 54 -6.78 -2.29 -14.27
N TYR A 55 -7.52 -3.32 -14.67
CA TYR A 55 -8.48 -4.01 -13.79
C TYR A 55 -7.81 -4.80 -12.66
N LEU A 56 -6.52 -5.16 -12.80
CA LEU A 56 -5.76 -5.87 -11.78
C LEU A 56 -5.12 -4.94 -10.75
N ILE A 57 -4.97 -3.64 -11.06
CA ILE A 57 -4.41 -2.64 -10.13
C ILE A 57 -5.09 -2.69 -8.76
N PRO A 58 -6.44 -2.65 -8.64
CA PRO A 58 -7.07 -2.56 -7.33
C PRO A 58 -6.93 -3.85 -6.52
N HIS A 59 -6.85 -5.00 -7.20
CA HIS A 59 -6.59 -6.29 -6.57
C HIS A 59 -5.18 -6.33 -5.95
N TYR A 60 -4.16 -5.97 -6.74
CA TYR A 60 -2.77 -5.95 -6.26
C TYR A 60 -2.52 -4.84 -5.24
N MET A 61 -3.23 -3.71 -5.34
CA MET A 61 -3.20 -2.66 -4.32
C MET A 61 -3.68 -3.19 -2.96
N GLY A 62 -4.74 -4.02 -2.95
CA GLY A 62 -5.23 -4.68 -1.73
C GLY A 62 -4.17 -5.58 -1.08
N LEU A 63 -3.38 -6.28 -1.88
CA LEU A 63 -2.26 -7.11 -1.39
C LEU A 63 -1.04 -6.28 -0.96
N ALA A 64 -0.74 -5.20 -1.68
CA ALA A 64 0.42 -4.36 -1.43
C ALA A 64 0.27 -3.44 -0.22
N LEU A 65 -0.94 -2.97 0.08
CA LEU A 65 -1.21 -2.00 1.15
C LEU A 65 -0.74 -2.45 2.55
N PRO A 66 -1.08 -3.67 3.03
CA PRO A 66 -0.63 -4.14 4.35
C PRO A 66 0.90 -4.29 4.44
N ALA A 67 1.52 -4.84 3.40
CA ALA A 67 2.96 -5.01 3.32
C ALA A 67 3.69 -3.64 3.31
N ALA A 68 3.18 -2.69 2.51
CA ALA A 68 3.73 -1.36 2.45
C ALA A 68 3.54 -0.57 3.75
N PHE A 69 2.43 -0.74 4.45
CA PHE A 69 2.21 -0.16 5.77
C PHE A 69 3.26 -0.63 6.77
N PHE A 70 3.50 -1.95 6.83
CA PHE A 70 4.51 -2.54 7.70
C PHE A 70 5.90 -1.97 7.41
N ILE A 71 6.32 -1.96 6.13
CA ILE A 71 7.62 -1.42 5.72
C ILE A 71 7.70 0.08 6.01
N GLY A 72 6.64 0.84 5.76
CA GLY A 72 6.58 2.27 6.02
C GLY A 72 6.80 2.64 7.48
N ILE A 73 6.14 1.92 8.40
CA ILE A 73 6.35 2.06 9.85
C ILE A 73 7.77 1.68 10.23
N LEU A 74 8.23 0.49 9.81
CA LEU A 74 9.55 0.00 10.16
C LEU A 74 10.64 1.00 9.75
N PHE A 75 10.54 1.53 8.53
CA PHE A 75 11.50 2.50 8.02
C PHE A 75 11.42 3.85 8.74
N ALA A 76 10.22 4.31 9.09
CA ALA A 76 10.05 5.52 9.87
C ALA A 76 10.73 5.39 11.24
N TYR A 77 10.33 4.41 12.06
CA TYR A 77 10.91 4.25 13.41
C TYR A 77 12.39 3.88 13.38
N SER A 78 12.85 3.11 12.38
CA SER A 78 14.28 2.83 12.20
C SER A 78 15.06 4.12 11.96
N ARG A 79 14.53 5.05 11.15
CA ARG A 79 15.16 6.34 10.90
C ARG A 79 15.15 7.23 12.15
N LEU A 80 14.00 7.38 12.82
CA LEU A 80 13.94 8.17 14.06
C LEU A 80 14.87 7.60 15.15
N SER A 81 14.98 6.28 15.25
CA SER A 81 15.88 5.62 16.21
C SER A 81 17.35 5.89 15.86
N ARG A 82 17.73 5.79 14.58
CA ARG A 82 19.10 6.05 14.13
C ARG A 82 19.51 7.50 14.35
N ASP A 83 18.59 8.43 14.16
CA ASP A 83 18.81 9.86 14.34
C ASP A 83 18.66 10.29 15.82
N SER A 84 18.49 9.35 16.76
CA SER A 84 18.25 9.59 18.20
C SER A 84 17.03 10.47 18.50
N GLU A 85 16.11 10.62 17.55
CA GLU A 85 14.89 11.43 17.70
C GLU A 85 13.92 10.77 18.69
N LEU A 86 13.84 9.42 18.71
CA LEU A 86 12.99 8.71 19.68
C LEU A 86 13.44 8.93 21.13
N ASP A 87 14.76 8.94 21.36
CA ASP A 87 15.33 9.17 22.69
C ASP A 87 15.12 10.63 23.12
N ALA A 88 15.32 11.58 22.20
CA ALA A 88 15.07 13.00 22.44
C ALA A 88 13.60 13.29 22.76
N MET A 89 12.67 12.69 22.03
CA MET A 89 11.23 12.82 22.30
C MET A 89 10.86 12.21 23.67
N SER A 90 11.43 11.05 24.00
CA SER A 90 11.21 10.39 25.31
C SER A 90 11.75 11.23 26.47
N ALA A 91 12.96 11.80 26.32
CA ALA A 91 13.55 12.71 27.30
C ALA A 91 12.76 14.03 27.45
N GLY A 92 12.12 14.49 26.37
CA GLY A 92 11.19 15.63 26.37
C GLY A 92 9.82 15.35 26.98
N GLY A 93 9.60 14.15 27.53
CA GLY A 93 8.35 13.75 28.18
C GLY A 93 7.27 13.24 27.21
N TYR A 94 7.60 13.01 25.93
CA TYR A 94 6.67 12.39 24.98
C TYR A 94 6.63 10.87 25.22
N GLY A 95 5.49 10.37 25.67
CA GLY A 95 5.35 8.95 26.03
C GLY A 95 5.31 8.02 24.81
N LEU A 96 5.72 6.76 24.98
CA LEU A 96 5.68 5.73 23.93
C LEU A 96 4.27 5.57 23.33
N VAL A 97 3.22 5.63 24.16
CA VAL A 97 1.82 5.54 23.71
C VAL A 97 1.47 6.67 22.76
N GLN A 98 1.94 7.89 23.04
CA GLN A 98 1.70 9.06 22.20
C GLN A 98 2.43 8.95 20.86
N MET A 99 3.61 8.30 20.83
CA MET A 99 4.34 8.02 19.60
C MET A 99 3.63 6.99 18.72
N VAL A 100 2.97 5.99 19.31
CA VAL A 100 2.29 4.91 18.59
C VAL A 100 0.89 5.33 18.09
N LEU A 101 0.19 6.18 18.84
CA LEU A 101 -1.16 6.64 18.51
C LEU A 101 -1.34 7.17 17.07
N PRO A 102 -0.46 8.02 16.51
CA PRO A 102 -0.59 8.45 15.11
C PRO A 102 -0.49 7.30 14.11
N MET A 103 0.31 6.26 14.40
CA MET A 103 0.41 5.09 13.54
C MET A 103 -0.85 4.22 13.59
N VAL A 104 -1.49 4.14 14.76
CA VAL A 104 -2.79 3.47 14.90
C VAL A 104 -3.85 4.19 14.07
N TRP A 105 -3.87 5.53 14.09
CA TRP A 105 -4.75 6.31 13.21
C TRP A 105 -4.48 6.02 11.73
N LEU A 106 -3.21 5.96 11.32
CA LEU A 106 -2.84 5.57 9.96
C LEU A 106 -3.30 4.15 9.62
N ALA A 107 -3.17 3.21 10.56
CA ALA A 107 -3.64 1.83 10.39
C ALA A 107 -5.15 1.77 10.16
N ILE A 108 -5.95 2.54 10.91
CA ILE A 108 -7.41 2.62 10.75
C ILE A 108 -7.76 3.17 9.37
N VAL A 109 -7.06 4.22 8.90
CA VAL A 109 -7.26 4.78 7.56
C VAL A 109 -6.95 3.75 6.47
N ILE A 110 -5.83 3.03 6.60
CA ILE A 110 -5.43 2.00 5.64
C ILE A 110 -6.39 0.81 5.69
N MET A 111 -6.86 0.42 6.86
CA MET A 111 -7.88 -0.61 7.03
C MET A 111 -9.18 -0.21 6.33
N ALA A 112 -9.66 1.03 6.54
CA ALA A 112 -10.85 1.53 5.87
C ALA A 112 -10.68 1.56 4.34
N LEU A 113 -9.51 2.00 3.85
CA LEU A 113 -9.17 1.97 2.43
C LEU A 113 -9.13 0.53 1.88
N HIS A 114 -8.52 -0.40 2.61
CA HIS A 114 -8.44 -1.80 2.24
C HIS A 114 -9.83 -2.46 2.21
N VAL A 115 -10.68 -2.20 3.20
CA VAL A 115 -12.07 -2.66 3.23
C VAL A 115 -12.85 -2.06 2.07
N ALA A 116 -12.68 -0.78 1.76
CA ALA A 116 -13.32 -0.15 0.60
C ALA A 116 -12.87 -0.80 -0.71
N LEU A 117 -11.57 -1.05 -0.88
CA LEU A 117 -11.02 -1.75 -2.04
C LEU A 117 -11.57 -3.17 -2.16
N VAL A 118 -11.51 -3.95 -1.09
CA VAL A 118 -11.94 -5.36 -1.09
C VAL A 118 -13.46 -5.48 -1.27
N SER A 119 -14.25 -4.67 -0.56
CA SER A 119 -15.72 -4.74 -0.60
C SER A 119 -16.30 -4.32 -1.95
N HIS A 120 -15.72 -3.33 -2.62
CA HIS A 120 -16.19 -2.91 -3.94
C HIS A 120 -15.56 -3.69 -5.09
N LEU A 121 -14.33 -4.21 -4.99
CA LEU A 121 -13.64 -4.82 -6.16
C LEU A 121 -13.64 -6.35 -6.17
N GLN A 122 -13.64 -7.03 -5.04
CA GLN A 122 -13.72 -8.50 -5.02
C GLN A 122 -15.04 -9.08 -5.57
N PRO A 123 -16.24 -8.50 -5.31
CA PRO A 123 -17.46 -9.06 -5.88
C PRO A 123 -17.50 -8.87 -7.41
N TYR A 124 -17.08 -7.72 -7.94
CA TYR A 124 -17.08 -7.48 -9.39
C TYR A 124 -16.05 -8.35 -10.12
N SER A 125 -14.85 -8.55 -9.54
CA SER A 125 -13.84 -9.45 -10.13
C SER A 125 -14.30 -10.92 -10.11
N ARG A 126 -14.99 -11.38 -9.05
CA ARG A 126 -15.54 -12.75 -9.00
C ARG A 126 -16.76 -12.96 -9.89
N TYR A 127 -17.60 -11.95 -10.11
CA TYR A 127 -18.74 -12.05 -11.03
C TYR A 127 -18.30 -12.00 -12.50
N ALA A 128 -17.35 -11.14 -12.87
CA ALA A 128 -16.83 -11.06 -14.23
C ALA A 128 -16.03 -12.33 -14.63
N TYR A 129 -15.26 -12.93 -13.71
CA TYR A 129 -14.51 -14.16 -13.97
C TYR A 129 -15.38 -15.43 -14.07
N ARG A 130 -16.64 -15.38 -13.62
CA ARG A 130 -17.61 -16.49 -13.78
C ARG A 130 -18.54 -16.33 -14.99
N ALA A 131 -18.54 -15.16 -15.62
CA ALA A 131 -19.40 -14.85 -16.76
C ALA A 131 -18.66 -14.90 -18.12
N ALA A 132 -17.33 -15.03 -18.11
CA ALA A 132 -16.47 -15.29 -19.27
C ALA A 132 -16.06 -16.78 -19.29
#